data_AF-A0A6C2UWH9-F1
#
_entry.id   AF-A0A6C2UWH9-F1
#
_cell.length_a   1.000
_cell.length_b   1.000
_cell.length_c   1.000
_cell.angle_alpha   90.00
_cell.angle_beta   90.00
_cell.angle_gamma   90.00
#
_symmetry.space_group_name_H-M   'P 1'
#
loop_
_entity.id
_entity.type
_entity.pdbx_description
1 polymer ?
#
loop_
_entity_poly.entity_id
_entity_poly.type
_entity_poly.pdbx_seq_one_letter_code
_entity_poly.pdbx_strand_id
1 'polypeptide(L)'
;MNEGCCYTNLLHAQWVSLNILTAAHRLAKETSILQYADALKENLGDIKKSSEITWNLLDMHILDSIRICTCFENYMKARLIEKRFIIHMIIKNQLPQAFKHLANDQASRPIKINEIKNAENLSRRRGNNYSFNSLKPNTLVLSKLLNEPSYIAEHKLNSSLLTTLNRINKSRNALHYLVGDSASYSESILNEFIALRDFVNRKLISRHEFLRVKLGFPDVHKLQKIEPAPRPYAAKCTIFIPIP
;
A
#
# COMPACT_ATOMS: atom_id res chain seq x y z
N MET A 1 -0.31 -14.87 24.58
CA MET A 1 -0.57 -13.41 24.61
C MET A 1 -1.85 -13.16 23.83
N ASN A 2 -2.87 -12.53 24.41
CA ASN A 2 -4.13 -12.28 23.70
C ASN A 2 -3.89 -11.21 22.63
N GLU A 3 -3.87 -11.62 21.36
CA GLU A 3 -3.58 -10.82 20.15
C GLU A 3 -4.71 -9.84 19.79
N GLY A 4 -5.24 -9.14 20.79
CA GLY A 4 -6.40 -8.25 20.66
C GLY A 4 -6.05 -6.77 20.62
N CYS A 5 -4.83 -6.38 20.21
CA CYS A 5 -4.44 -4.97 20.20
C CYS A 5 -5.14 -4.22 19.05
N CYS A 6 -6.36 -3.77 19.32
CA CYS A 6 -6.89 -2.63 18.61
C CYS A 6 -6.24 -1.35 19.13
N TYR A 7 -6.09 -0.39 18.23
CA TYR A 7 -5.57 0.95 18.48
C TYR A 7 -6.64 1.78 19.21
N THR A 8 -6.85 1.48 20.50
CA THR A 8 -8.01 1.93 21.29
C THR A 8 -7.93 3.36 21.81
N ASN A 9 -6.75 3.98 21.80
CA ASN A 9 -6.58 5.40 22.07
C ASN A 9 -5.94 6.12 20.85
N LEU A 10 -6.09 7.45 20.79
CA LEU A 10 -5.67 8.24 19.62
C LEU A 10 -4.15 8.19 19.40
N LEU A 11 -3.37 8.25 20.48
CA LEU A 11 -1.90 8.20 20.41
C LEU A 11 -1.43 6.85 19.85
N HIS A 12 -1.98 5.75 20.36
CA HIS A 12 -1.68 4.41 19.87
C HIS A 12 -2.11 4.23 18.41
N ALA A 13 -3.27 4.76 18.00
CA ALA A 13 -3.68 4.76 16.60
C ALA A 13 -2.68 5.49 15.70
N GLN A 14 -2.22 6.68 16.11
CA GLN A 14 -1.21 7.43 15.36
C GLN A 14 0.12 6.68 15.27
N TRP A 15 0.55 6.04 16.35
CA TRP A 15 1.77 5.22 16.36
C TRP A 15 1.67 4.01 15.44
N VAL A 16 0.55 3.26 15.50
CA VAL A 16 0.30 2.14 14.58
C VAL A 16 0.26 2.62 13.13
N SER A 17 -0.39 3.75 12.84
CA SER A 17 -0.40 4.35 11.51
C SER A 17 0.99 4.74 11.02
N LEU A 18 1.84 5.30 11.88
CA LEU A 18 3.24 5.62 11.55
C LEU A 18 4.02 4.36 11.12
N ASN A 19 3.90 3.27 11.88
CA ASN A 19 4.55 2.01 11.57
C ASN A 19 4.06 1.39 10.25
N ILE A 20 2.75 1.41 10.01
CA ILE A 20 2.16 0.90 8.76
C ILE A 20 2.62 1.74 7.56
N LEU A 21 2.72 3.07 7.71
CA LEU A 21 3.24 3.95 6.66
C LEU A 21 4.74 3.70 6.40
N THR A 22 5.53 3.41 7.44
CA THR A 22 6.93 3.02 7.28
C THR A 22 7.05 1.73 6.45
N ALA A 23 6.24 0.71 6.77
CA ALA A 23 6.21 -0.53 6.02
C ALA A 23 5.73 -0.32 4.57
N ALA A 24 4.75 0.54 4.34
CA ALA A 24 4.28 0.90 3.00
C ALA A 24 5.38 1.57 2.17
N HIS A 25 6.11 2.53 2.76
CA HIS A 25 7.23 3.20 2.10
C HIS A 25 8.34 2.23 1.72
N ARG A 26 8.73 1.32 2.63
CA ARG A 26 9.73 0.29 2.34
C ARG A 26 9.35 -0.54 1.10
N LEU A 27 8.11 -1.00 1.04
CA LEU A 27 7.60 -1.77 -0.12
C LEU A 27 7.70 -0.97 -1.43
N ALA A 28 7.31 0.32 -1.40
CA ALA A 28 7.41 1.18 -2.57
C ALA A 28 8.87 1.45 -2.98
N LYS A 29 9.76 1.65 -2.01
CA LYS A 29 11.20 1.86 -2.25
C LYS A 29 11.85 0.61 -2.86
N GLU A 30 11.38 -0.58 -2.52
CA GLU A 30 11.85 -1.87 -3.07
C GLU A 30 11.16 -2.23 -4.39
N THR A 31 10.19 -1.45 -4.87
CA THR A 31 9.51 -1.73 -6.14
C THR A 31 10.36 -1.22 -7.30
N SER A 32 10.81 -2.12 -8.17
CA SER A 32 11.77 -1.79 -9.23
C SER A 32 11.16 -0.84 -10.27
N ILE A 33 9.92 -1.10 -10.71
CA ILE A 33 9.26 -0.27 -11.73
C ILE A 33 9.03 1.16 -11.26
N LEU A 34 8.83 1.40 -9.96
CA LEU A 34 8.72 2.78 -9.43
C LEU A 34 10.04 3.53 -9.46
N GLN A 35 11.17 2.83 -9.39
CA GLN A 35 12.50 3.43 -9.44
C GLN A 35 12.95 3.70 -10.88
N TYR A 36 12.65 2.78 -11.80
CA TYR A 36 13.17 2.81 -13.18
C TYR A 36 12.19 3.34 -14.23
N ALA A 37 10.94 3.69 -13.89
CA ALA A 37 9.94 4.11 -14.87
C ALA A 37 10.39 5.26 -15.79
N ASP A 38 11.08 6.28 -15.29
CA ASP A 38 11.58 7.39 -16.11
C ASP A 38 12.66 6.93 -17.09
N ALA A 39 13.62 6.12 -16.62
CA ALA A 39 14.68 5.57 -17.46
C ALA A 39 14.09 4.69 -18.57
N LEU A 40 13.08 3.87 -18.26
CA LEU A 40 12.35 3.10 -19.26
C LEU A 40 11.65 4.01 -20.26
N LYS A 41 11.02 5.08 -19.78
CA LYS A 41 10.29 6.03 -20.60
C LYS A 41 11.21 6.76 -21.58
N GLU A 42 12.38 7.21 -21.12
CA GLU A 42 13.39 7.88 -21.95
C GLU A 42 13.95 6.98 -23.07
N ASN A 43 13.96 5.66 -22.86
CA ASN A 43 14.50 4.69 -23.81
C ASN A 43 13.41 3.97 -24.64
N LEU A 44 12.16 4.41 -24.57
CA LEU A 44 11.09 3.91 -25.43
C LEU A 44 11.45 4.17 -26.91
N GLY A 45 11.71 3.10 -27.67
CA GLY A 45 12.02 3.15 -29.10
C GLY A 45 13.44 2.70 -29.48
N ASP A 46 14.38 2.63 -28.53
CA ASP A 46 15.71 2.03 -28.76
C ASP A 46 15.68 0.56 -28.33
N ILE A 47 15.29 -0.33 -29.25
CA ILE A 47 15.08 -1.77 -28.97
C ILE A 47 16.32 -2.42 -28.35
N LYS A 48 17.53 -2.02 -28.77
CA LYS A 48 18.80 -2.58 -28.27
C LYS A 48 19.11 -2.12 -26.84
N LYS A 49 18.96 -0.83 -26.54
CA LYS A 49 19.13 -0.33 -25.16
C LYS A 49 18.01 -0.79 -24.23
N SER A 50 16.80 -0.87 -24.74
CA SER A 50 15.64 -1.34 -23.99
C SER A 50 15.88 -2.75 -23.49
N SER A 51 16.34 -3.70 -24.33
CA SER A 51 16.54 -5.10 -23.93
C SER A 51 17.63 -5.33 -22.86
N GLU A 52 18.71 -4.53 -22.84
CA GLU A 52 19.77 -4.65 -21.81
C GLU A 52 19.35 -4.02 -20.47
N ILE A 53 18.61 -2.91 -20.51
CA ILE A 53 18.17 -2.18 -19.31
C ILE A 53 16.93 -2.85 -18.67
N THR A 54 16.02 -3.42 -19.47
CA THR A 54 14.69 -3.83 -19.00
C THR A 54 14.66 -5.13 -18.21
N TRP A 55 15.41 -6.17 -18.60
CA TRP A 55 15.20 -7.50 -18.01
C TRP A 55 16.05 -7.78 -16.77
N ASN A 56 17.23 -7.17 -16.66
CA ASN A 56 18.14 -7.43 -15.54
C ASN A 56 17.90 -6.51 -14.34
N LEU A 57 17.27 -5.34 -14.56
CA LEU A 57 17.04 -4.34 -13.50
C LEU A 57 15.63 -4.37 -12.93
N LEU A 58 14.67 -4.94 -13.66
CA LEU A 58 13.30 -5.06 -13.20
C LEU A 58 13.07 -6.39 -12.50
N ASP A 59 12.42 -6.32 -11.35
CA ASP A 59 11.84 -7.50 -10.74
C ASP A 59 10.74 -8.07 -11.63
N MET A 60 10.39 -9.33 -11.38
CA MET A 60 9.22 -9.93 -12.02
C MET A 60 8.00 -9.03 -11.80
N HIS A 61 7.24 -8.73 -12.87
CA HIS A 61 6.08 -7.84 -12.82
C HIS A 61 5.09 -8.17 -11.68
N ILE A 62 4.97 -9.45 -11.32
CA ILE A 62 4.15 -9.91 -10.20
C ILE A 62 4.65 -9.41 -8.84
N LEU A 63 5.97 -9.41 -8.61
CA LEU A 63 6.57 -8.97 -7.35
C LEU A 63 6.32 -7.47 -7.15
N ASP A 64 6.53 -6.69 -8.20
CA ASP A 64 6.23 -5.25 -8.18
C ASP A 64 4.73 -4.99 -8.01
N SER A 65 3.87 -5.74 -8.70
CA SER A 65 2.42 -5.65 -8.51
C SER A 65 2.00 -5.94 -7.06
N ILE A 66 2.57 -6.97 -6.44
CA ILE A 66 2.32 -7.31 -5.02
C ILE A 66 2.79 -6.17 -4.12
N ARG A 67 4.02 -5.68 -4.29
CA ARG A 67 4.58 -4.59 -3.47
C ARG A 67 3.78 -3.31 -3.59
N ILE A 68 3.38 -2.92 -4.80
CA ILE A 68 2.52 -1.75 -5.04
C ILE A 68 1.17 -1.95 -4.34
N CYS A 69 0.50 -3.07 -4.57
CA CYS A 69 -0.79 -3.36 -3.94
C CYS A 69 -0.69 -3.30 -2.41
N THR A 70 0.30 -3.96 -1.82
CA THR A 70 0.48 -3.98 -0.35
C THR A 70 0.86 -2.61 0.19
N CYS A 71 1.67 -1.82 -0.53
CA CYS A 71 2.00 -0.44 -0.16
C CYS A 71 0.71 0.42 -0.06
N PHE A 72 -0.12 0.40 -1.09
CA PHE A 72 -1.34 1.21 -1.12
C PHE A 72 -2.41 0.68 -0.14
N GLU A 73 -2.49 -0.64 0.06
CA GLU A 73 -3.34 -1.23 1.09
C GLU A 73 -2.95 -0.74 2.49
N ASN A 74 -1.65 -0.74 2.80
CA ASN A 74 -1.11 -0.24 4.06
C ASN A 74 -1.38 1.26 4.23
N TYR A 75 -1.14 2.07 3.20
CA TYR A 75 -1.46 3.50 3.24
C TYR A 75 -2.94 3.72 3.57
N MET A 76 -3.85 3.06 2.87
CA MET A 76 -5.30 3.18 3.10
C MET A 76 -5.69 2.76 4.51
N LYS A 77 -5.19 1.62 4.99
CA LYS A 77 -5.41 1.15 6.37
C LYS A 77 -4.91 2.14 7.40
N ALA A 78 -3.72 2.71 7.21
CA ALA A 78 -3.20 3.74 8.10
C ALA A 78 -4.17 4.92 8.18
N ARG A 79 -4.71 5.40 7.04
CA ARG A 79 -5.71 6.48 7.01
C ARG A 79 -7.00 6.12 7.76
N LEU A 80 -7.48 4.88 7.66
CA LEU A 80 -8.65 4.41 8.43
C LEU A 80 -8.38 4.41 9.94
N ILE A 81 -7.21 3.92 10.36
CA ILE A 81 -6.79 3.85 11.77
C ILE A 81 -6.74 5.25 12.38
N GLU A 82 -6.15 6.23 11.67
CA GLU A 82 -6.08 7.62 12.13
C GLU A 82 -7.47 8.23 12.38
N LYS A 83 -8.44 7.80 11.58
CA LYS A 83 -9.85 8.21 11.69
C LYS A 83 -10.66 7.33 12.63
N ARG A 84 -10.01 6.44 13.39
CA ARG A 84 -10.62 5.58 14.42
C ARG A 84 -11.58 4.55 13.83
N PHE A 85 -11.32 4.09 12.60
CA PHE A 85 -12.03 2.96 11.99
C PHE A 85 -11.30 1.64 12.23
N ILE A 86 -12.06 0.55 12.34
CA ILE A 86 -11.53 -0.80 12.48
C ILE A 86 -11.15 -1.34 11.10
N ILE A 87 -9.91 -1.82 10.97
CA ILE A 87 -9.42 -2.50 9.76
C ILE A 87 -9.46 -4.02 9.90
N HIS A 88 -9.59 -4.54 11.11
CA HIS A 88 -9.77 -5.97 11.37
C HIS A 88 -11.17 -6.41 10.98
N MET A 89 -11.29 -7.60 10.42
CA MET A 89 -12.57 -8.13 10.01
C MET A 89 -13.41 -8.52 11.23
N ILE A 90 -14.71 -8.22 11.19
CA ILE A 90 -15.63 -8.53 12.28
C ILE A 90 -16.16 -9.97 12.18
N ILE A 91 -16.11 -10.72 13.28
CA ILE A 91 -16.69 -12.05 13.43
C ILE A 91 -18.14 -11.91 13.91
N LYS A 92 -19.08 -12.00 12.96
CA LYS A 92 -20.53 -11.81 13.19
C LYS A 92 -21.08 -12.62 14.36
N ASN A 93 -20.66 -13.87 14.51
CA ASN A 93 -21.21 -14.78 15.52
C ASN A 93 -20.73 -14.48 16.96
N GLN A 94 -19.69 -13.65 17.12
CA GLN A 94 -19.18 -13.23 18.42
C GLN A 94 -19.77 -11.89 18.89
N LEU A 95 -20.58 -11.23 18.05
CA LEU A 95 -21.32 -10.04 18.44
C LEU A 95 -22.70 -10.40 19.02
N PRO A 96 -23.21 -9.61 19.99
CA PRO A 96 -24.60 -9.74 20.42
C PRO A 96 -25.57 -9.55 19.25
N GLN A 97 -26.75 -10.17 19.35
CA GLN A 97 -27.73 -10.20 18.25
C GLN A 97 -28.06 -8.81 17.69
N ALA A 98 -28.21 -7.80 18.55
CA ALA A 98 -28.50 -6.42 18.16
C ALA A 98 -27.40 -5.77 17.29
N PHE A 99 -26.16 -6.24 17.38
CA PHE A 99 -24.99 -5.66 16.72
C PHE A 99 -24.45 -6.51 15.56
N LYS A 100 -25.06 -7.67 15.25
CA LYS A 100 -24.62 -8.53 14.14
C LYS A 100 -24.64 -7.83 12.78
N HIS A 101 -25.40 -6.75 12.63
CA HIS A 101 -25.43 -5.92 11.43
C HIS A 101 -24.06 -5.26 11.15
N LEU A 102 -23.25 -4.94 12.17
CA LEU A 102 -21.94 -4.29 12.00
C LEU A 102 -20.97 -5.10 11.11
N ALA A 103 -21.05 -6.44 11.18
CA ALA A 103 -20.25 -7.31 10.33
C ALA A 103 -20.65 -7.20 8.85
N ASN A 104 -21.97 -7.10 8.59
CA ASN A 104 -22.49 -6.90 7.23
C ASN A 104 -22.17 -5.48 6.74
N ASP A 105 -22.36 -4.46 7.59
CA ASP A 105 -22.06 -3.06 7.28
C ASP A 105 -20.59 -2.85 6.91
N GLN A 106 -19.66 -3.60 7.53
CA GLN A 106 -18.24 -3.51 7.17
C GLN A 106 -17.95 -3.94 5.72
N ALA A 107 -18.89 -4.62 5.06
CA ALA A 107 -18.81 -4.88 3.62
C ALA A 107 -18.86 -3.59 2.81
N SER A 108 -19.74 -2.66 3.17
CA SER A 108 -20.07 -1.46 2.39
C SER A 108 -19.63 -0.15 3.02
N ARG A 109 -19.20 -0.12 4.29
CA ARG A 109 -18.69 1.08 4.97
C ARG A 109 -17.61 0.80 6.02
N PRO A 110 -16.73 1.76 6.31
CA PRO A 110 -15.88 1.73 7.49
C PRO A 110 -16.69 1.72 8.79
N ILE A 111 -16.27 0.91 9.77
CA ILE A 111 -16.89 0.83 11.11
C ILE A 111 -16.00 1.53 12.14
N LYS A 112 -16.55 2.45 12.93
CA LYS A 112 -15.80 3.13 13.99
C LYS A 112 -15.52 2.16 15.13
N ILE A 113 -14.36 2.32 15.76
CA ILE A 113 -13.99 1.56 16.96
C ILE A 113 -15.01 1.69 18.10
N ASN A 114 -15.69 2.83 18.20
CA ASN A 114 -16.72 3.05 19.22
C ASN A 114 -17.97 2.20 18.98
N GLU A 115 -18.31 1.88 17.73
CA GLU A 115 -19.43 0.98 17.41
C GLU A 115 -19.15 -0.42 17.98
N ILE A 116 -17.93 -0.95 17.77
CA ILE A 116 -17.51 -2.25 18.33
C ILE A 116 -17.39 -2.20 19.86
N LYS A 117 -16.86 -1.11 20.43
CA LYS A 117 -16.84 -0.94 21.89
C LYS A 117 -18.23 -1.04 22.51
N ASN A 118 -19.21 -0.39 21.90
CA ASN A 118 -20.58 -0.44 22.37
C ASN A 118 -21.14 -1.86 22.25
N ALA A 119 -20.88 -2.53 21.14
CA ALA A 119 -21.34 -3.90 20.92
C ALA A 119 -20.77 -4.91 21.91
N GLU A 120 -19.55 -4.70 22.42
CA GLU A 120 -18.91 -5.59 23.40
C GLU A 120 -18.98 -5.08 24.85
N ASN A 121 -19.79 -4.06 25.15
CA ASN A 121 -19.89 -3.43 26.47
C ASN A 121 -18.55 -2.88 27.02
N LEU A 122 -17.67 -2.43 26.12
CA LEU A 122 -16.34 -1.89 26.41
C LEU A 122 -16.29 -0.35 26.38
N SER A 123 -17.42 0.34 26.24
CA SER A 123 -17.48 1.81 26.09
C SER A 123 -16.86 2.57 27.26
N ARG A 124 -16.97 2.02 28.47
CA ARG A 124 -16.38 2.59 29.70
C ARG A 124 -14.90 2.26 29.87
N ARG A 125 -14.35 1.30 29.10
CA ARG A 125 -12.94 0.92 29.19
C ARG A 125 -12.07 1.98 28.50
N ARG A 126 -11.07 2.45 29.24
CA ARG A 126 -10.04 3.40 28.79
C ARG A 126 -8.69 2.68 28.64
N GLY A 127 -7.80 3.27 27.86
CA GLY A 127 -6.47 2.69 27.60
C GLY A 127 -6.51 1.47 26.66
N ASN A 128 -5.46 0.66 26.74
CA ASN A 128 -5.24 -0.50 25.87
C ASN A 128 -5.38 -1.85 26.62
N ASN A 129 -6.00 -1.85 27.81
CA ASN A 129 -6.03 -3.01 28.71
C ASN A 129 -7.24 -3.92 28.48
N TYR A 130 -7.66 -4.09 27.23
CA TYR A 130 -8.76 -4.99 26.87
C TYR A 130 -8.61 -5.43 25.42
N SER A 131 -9.17 -6.60 25.12
CA SER A 131 -9.24 -7.16 23.77
C SER A 131 -10.66 -7.07 23.23
N PHE A 132 -10.79 -7.13 21.91
CA PHE A 132 -12.07 -7.34 21.25
C PHE A 132 -12.22 -8.82 20.92
N ASN A 133 -13.31 -9.43 21.37
CA ASN A 133 -13.59 -10.81 21.05
C ASN A 133 -14.11 -10.94 19.63
N SER A 134 -14.78 -9.92 19.10
CA SER A 134 -15.44 -9.96 17.78
C SER A 134 -14.55 -9.62 16.59
N LEU A 135 -13.23 -9.49 16.77
CA LEU A 135 -12.31 -9.09 15.70
C LEU A 135 -11.30 -10.20 15.40
N LYS A 136 -11.12 -10.55 14.12
CA LYS A 136 -10.08 -11.49 13.69
C LYS A 136 -8.80 -10.77 13.22
N PRO A 137 -7.64 -11.46 13.25
CA PRO A 137 -6.38 -10.90 12.75
C PRO A 137 -6.41 -10.48 11.27
N ASN A 138 -7.26 -11.11 10.44
CA ASN A 138 -7.39 -10.69 9.04
C ASN A 138 -7.92 -9.26 8.96
N THR A 139 -7.35 -8.48 8.04
CA THR A 139 -7.72 -7.09 7.83
C THR A 139 -8.45 -6.89 6.50
N LEU A 140 -9.02 -5.70 6.30
CA LEU A 140 -9.64 -5.30 5.04
C LEU A 140 -8.67 -5.49 3.88
N VAL A 141 -9.12 -6.11 2.80
CA VAL A 141 -8.30 -6.34 1.60
C VAL A 141 -8.36 -5.14 0.65
N LEU A 142 -7.30 -4.93 -0.13
CA LEU A 142 -7.17 -3.83 -1.08
C LEU A 142 -8.35 -3.70 -2.03
N SER A 143 -8.89 -4.82 -2.55
CA SER A 143 -10.03 -4.79 -3.47
C SER A 143 -11.24 -4.08 -2.87
N LYS A 144 -11.50 -4.25 -1.56
CA LYS A 144 -12.57 -3.53 -0.87
C LYS A 144 -12.26 -2.05 -0.76
N LEU A 145 -11.02 -1.72 -0.36
CA LEU A 145 -10.59 -0.32 -0.19
C LEU A 145 -10.60 0.48 -1.50
N LEU A 146 -10.45 -0.19 -2.65
CA LEU A 146 -10.45 0.41 -3.99
C LEU A 146 -11.82 0.53 -4.64
N ASN A 147 -12.80 -0.27 -4.26
CA ASN A 147 -14.06 -0.39 -4.99
C ASN A 147 -15.28 0.10 -4.21
N GLU A 148 -15.22 0.11 -2.88
CA GLU A 148 -16.34 0.58 -2.06
C GLU A 148 -16.33 2.12 -1.93
N PRO A 149 -17.38 2.83 -2.38
CA PRO A 149 -17.42 4.31 -2.40
C PRO A 149 -17.15 4.95 -1.04
N SER A 150 -17.68 4.35 0.02
CA SER A 150 -17.51 4.80 1.40
C SER A 150 -16.05 4.75 1.86
N TYR A 151 -15.28 3.74 1.46
CA TYR A 151 -13.86 3.62 1.76
C TYR A 151 -13.03 4.59 0.90
N ILE A 152 -13.37 4.72 -0.39
CA ILE A 152 -12.71 5.66 -1.31
C ILE A 152 -12.81 7.10 -0.78
N ALA A 153 -13.99 7.49 -0.27
CA ALA A 153 -14.23 8.80 0.33
C ALA A 153 -13.28 9.09 1.50
N GLU A 154 -12.83 8.06 2.24
CA GLU A 154 -11.93 8.22 3.36
C GLU A 154 -10.47 8.50 2.93
N HIS A 155 -10.07 8.03 1.74
CA HIS A 155 -8.68 8.11 1.27
C HIS A 155 -8.41 9.31 0.37
N LYS A 156 -9.45 9.88 -0.26
CA LYS A 156 -9.34 11.01 -1.20
C LYS A 156 -8.30 10.76 -2.31
N LEU A 157 -8.26 9.54 -2.84
CA LEU A 157 -7.49 9.24 -4.04
C LEU A 157 -8.21 9.81 -5.27
N ASN A 158 -7.44 10.28 -6.25
CA ASN A 158 -8.01 10.68 -7.53
C ASN A 158 -8.43 9.42 -8.33
N SER A 159 -9.37 9.59 -9.26
CA SER A 159 -9.92 8.51 -10.07
C SER A 159 -8.85 7.80 -10.92
N SER A 160 -7.89 8.55 -11.47
CA SER A 160 -6.78 7.99 -12.26
C SER A 160 -5.96 6.97 -11.47
N LEU A 161 -5.53 7.31 -10.24
CA LEU A 161 -4.80 6.38 -9.36
C LEU A 161 -5.65 5.17 -8.98
N LEU A 162 -6.94 5.35 -8.71
CA LEU A 162 -7.85 4.23 -8.42
C LEU A 162 -7.96 3.27 -9.60
N THR A 163 -8.07 3.79 -10.82
CA THR A 163 -8.09 2.98 -12.05
C THR A 163 -6.78 2.20 -12.21
N THR A 164 -5.63 2.85 -12.07
CA THR A 164 -4.31 2.21 -12.11
C THR A 164 -4.18 1.11 -11.06
N LEU A 165 -4.52 1.39 -9.80
CA LEU A 165 -4.42 0.40 -8.71
C LEU A 165 -5.36 -0.78 -8.92
N ASN A 166 -6.58 -0.56 -9.42
CA ASN A 166 -7.50 -1.64 -9.76
C ASN A 166 -6.95 -2.52 -10.90
N ARG A 167 -6.32 -1.91 -11.92
CA ARG A 167 -5.66 -2.63 -13.01
C ARG A 167 -4.51 -3.50 -12.50
N ILE A 168 -3.63 -2.95 -11.67
CA ILE A 168 -2.50 -3.68 -11.05
C ILE A 168 -3.02 -4.82 -10.16
N ASN A 169 -4.03 -4.56 -9.32
CA ASN A 169 -4.61 -5.57 -8.43
C ASN A 169 -5.28 -6.73 -9.19
N LYS A 170 -5.92 -6.45 -10.34
CA LYS A 170 -6.45 -7.48 -11.23
C LYS A 170 -5.32 -8.29 -11.88
N SER A 171 -4.29 -7.62 -12.38
CA SER A 171 -3.12 -8.25 -13.02
C SER A 171 -2.39 -9.20 -12.07
N ARG A 172 -2.28 -8.85 -10.78
CA ARG A 172 -1.72 -9.73 -9.74
C ARG A 172 -2.39 -11.12 -9.71
N ASN A 173 -3.70 -11.18 -9.92
CA ASN A 173 -4.46 -12.43 -9.88
C ASN A 173 -4.46 -13.17 -11.24
N ALA A 174 -3.96 -12.54 -12.30
CA ALA A 174 -3.92 -13.08 -13.66
C ALA A 174 -2.59 -13.75 -14.01
N LEU A 175 -1.76 -14.09 -13.02
CA LEU A 175 -0.40 -14.62 -13.20
C LEU A 175 -0.33 -15.83 -14.16
N HIS A 176 -1.39 -16.66 -14.19
CA HIS A 176 -1.47 -17.82 -15.09
C HIS A 176 -1.62 -17.46 -16.57
N TYR A 177 -1.99 -16.22 -16.90
CA TYR A 177 -2.23 -15.77 -18.27
C TYR A 177 -1.06 -14.99 -18.89
N LEU A 178 -0.13 -14.49 -18.08
CA LEU A 178 0.96 -13.60 -18.53
C LEU A 178 2.21 -14.32 -19.04
N VAL A 179 2.22 -15.66 -19.08
CA VAL A 179 3.35 -16.44 -19.60
C VAL A 179 3.53 -16.27 -21.12
N GLY A 180 2.53 -15.75 -21.84
CA GLY A 180 2.55 -15.65 -23.31
C GLY A 180 2.72 -14.25 -23.90
N ASP A 181 2.61 -13.18 -23.10
CA ASP A 181 2.59 -11.81 -23.61
C ASP A 181 3.78 -11.05 -23.04
N SER A 182 4.82 -10.85 -23.86
CA SER A 182 5.97 -10.01 -23.52
C SER A 182 5.45 -8.60 -23.27
N ALA A 183 5.15 -8.29 -22.01
CA ALA A 183 4.52 -7.04 -21.62
C ALA A 183 5.42 -5.87 -22.02
N SER A 184 5.13 -5.29 -23.18
CA SER A 184 5.77 -4.05 -23.61
C SER A 184 5.20 -2.93 -22.75
N TYR A 185 6.07 -2.23 -22.03
CA TYR A 185 5.68 -1.04 -21.30
C TYR A 185 5.37 0.06 -22.32
N SER A 186 4.11 0.51 -22.38
CA SER A 186 3.75 1.71 -23.13
C SER A 186 4.08 2.96 -22.33
N GLU A 187 4.24 4.11 -23.01
CA GLU A 187 4.46 5.39 -22.34
C GLU A 187 3.35 5.70 -21.32
N SER A 188 2.10 5.39 -21.66
CA SER A 188 0.95 5.55 -20.78
C SER A 188 1.11 4.75 -19.48
N ILE A 189 1.49 3.47 -19.58
CA ILE A 189 1.71 2.62 -18.41
C ILE A 189 2.85 3.15 -17.54
N LEU A 190 3.95 3.62 -18.14
CA LEU A 190 5.06 4.19 -17.39
C LEU A 190 4.68 5.50 -16.68
N ASN A 191 3.88 6.36 -17.32
CA ASN A 191 3.34 7.56 -16.69
C ASN A 191 2.45 7.23 -15.49
N GLU A 192 1.70 6.13 -15.52
CA GLU A 192 0.94 5.66 -14.36
C GLU A 192 1.86 5.26 -13.19
N PHE A 193 2.96 4.55 -13.45
CA PHE A 193 3.95 4.21 -12.42
C PHE A 193 4.65 5.43 -11.84
N ILE A 194 5.01 6.41 -12.68
CA ILE A 194 5.55 7.70 -12.23
C ILE A 194 4.53 8.41 -11.31
N ALA A 195 3.25 8.42 -11.69
CA ALA A 195 2.19 9.01 -10.87
C ALA A 195 2.02 8.30 -9.51
N LEU A 196 2.17 6.97 -9.46
CA LEU A 196 2.18 6.21 -8.21
C LEU A 196 3.36 6.59 -7.31
N ARG A 197 4.58 6.68 -7.87
CA ARG A 197 5.75 7.16 -7.13
C ARG A 197 5.54 8.57 -6.58
N ASP A 198 5.04 9.48 -7.42
CA ASP A 198 4.77 10.86 -7.01
C ASP A 198 3.72 10.94 -5.91
N PHE A 199 2.74 10.04 -5.92
CA PHE A 199 1.80 9.91 -4.83
C PHE A 199 2.50 9.49 -3.54
N VAL A 200 3.36 8.48 -3.57
CA VAL A 200 4.14 8.05 -2.41
C VAL A 200 4.98 9.21 -1.86
N ASN A 201 5.74 9.88 -2.72
CA ASN A 201 6.62 10.99 -2.36
C ASN A 201 5.86 12.19 -1.78
N ARG A 202 4.67 12.51 -2.31
CA ARG A 202 3.92 13.71 -1.88
C ARG A 202 2.91 13.46 -0.78
N LYS A 203 2.22 12.33 -0.77
CA LYS A 203 1.10 12.05 0.15
C LYS A 203 1.49 11.11 1.27
N LEU A 204 2.14 10.00 0.95
CA LEU A 204 2.54 9.00 1.97
C LEU A 204 3.64 9.57 2.87
N ILE A 205 4.75 10.04 2.29
CA ILE A 205 5.88 10.60 3.06
C ILE A 205 5.44 11.81 3.87
N SER A 206 4.69 12.75 3.28
CA SER A 206 4.19 13.91 4.02
C SER A 206 3.29 13.53 5.20
N ARG A 207 2.45 12.49 5.05
CA ARG A 207 1.60 12.04 6.15
C ARG A 207 2.41 11.35 7.24
N HIS A 208 3.38 10.52 6.86
CA HIS A 208 4.32 9.93 7.79
C HIS A 208 5.06 11.01 8.58
N GLU A 209 5.62 12.01 7.90
CA GLU A 209 6.36 13.10 8.52
C GLU A 209 5.50 13.88 9.53
N PHE A 210 4.25 14.18 9.16
CA PHE A 210 3.30 14.78 10.09
C PHE A 210 3.12 13.96 11.37
N LEU A 211 2.97 12.63 11.26
CA LEU A 211 2.83 11.74 12.42
C LEU A 211 4.13 11.63 13.23
N ARG A 212 5.28 11.54 12.56
CA ARG A 212 6.61 11.47 13.18
C ARG A 212 6.84 12.68 14.08
N VAL A 213 6.67 13.89 13.54
CA VAL A 213 6.82 15.15 14.27
C VAL A 213 5.81 15.22 15.41
N LYS A 214 4.53 14.91 15.13
CA LYS A 214 3.47 14.93 16.15
C LYS A 214 3.72 14.00 17.32
N LEU A 215 4.35 12.85 17.09
CA LEU A 215 4.67 11.84 18.10
C LEU A 215 6.06 12.06 18.73
N GLY A 216 6.82 13.07 18.31
CA GLY A 216 8.13 13.39 18.88
C GLY A 216 9.26 12.44 18.47
N PHE A 217 9.14 11.73 17.34
CA PHE A 217 10.22 10.87 16.86
C PHE A 217 11.34 11.69 16.20
N PRO A 218 12.63 11.34 16.41
CA PRO A 218 13.77 12.06 15.83
C PRO A 218 13.88 11.92 14.30
N ASP A 219 14.69 12.78 13.68
CA ASP A 219 14.86 12.88 12.22
C ASP A 219 15.48 11.63 11.58
N VAL A 220 16.14 10.75 12.35
CA VAL A 220 16.62 9.45 11.85
C VAL A 220 15.48 8.55 11.35
N HIS A 221 14.24 8.80 11.77
CA HIS A 221 13.05 8.10 11.26
C HIS A 221 12.42 8.78 10.03
N LYS A 222 12.99 9.87 9.51
CA LYS A 222 12.46 10.56 8.34
C LYS A 222 12.60 9.67 7.11
N LEU A 223 11.49 9.50 6.39
CA LEU A 223 11.49 8.74 5.13
C LEU A 223 12.15 9.58 4.03
N GLN A 224 13.02 8.92 3.25
CA GLN A 224 13.61 9.51 2.05
C GLN A 224 12.64 9.41 0.87
N LYS A 225 12.69 10.38 -0.03
CA LYS A 225 11.98 10.27 -1.30
C LYS A 225 12.50 9.08 -2.09
N ILE A 226 11.61 8.48 -2.87
CA ILE A 226 11.96 7.53 -3.91
C ILE A 226 12.40 8.39 -5.10
N GLU A 227 13.71 8.49 -5.28
CA GLU A 227 14.29 9.19 -6.43
C GLU A 227 14.30 8.25 -7.65
N PRO A 228 14.19 8.78 -8.87
CA PRO A 228 14.45 8.01 -10.08
C PRO A 228 15.84 7.37 -9.97
N ALA A 229 15.96 6.11 -10.33
CA ALA A 229 17.27 5.47 -10.38
C ALA A 229 18.16 6.27 -11.35
N PRO A 230 19.44 6.51 -11.00
CA PRO A 230 20.36 7.13 -11.93
C PRO A 230 20.37 6.30 -13.21
N ARG A 231 20.55 6.97 -14.35
CA ARG A 231 20.68 6.26 -15.63
C ARG A 231 21.68 5.13 -15.42
N PRO A 232 21.36 3.88 -15.80
CA PRO A 232 22.39 2.86 -15.85
C PRO A 232 23.45 3.46 -16.77
N TYR A 233 24.59 3.84 -16.18
CA TYR A 233 25.75 4.18 -16.98
C TYR A 233 25.86 3.01 -17.94
N ALA A 234 25.93 3.31 -19.23
CA ALA A 234 26.38 2.31 -20.18
C ALA A 234 27.76 1.92 -19.66
N ALA A 235 27.80 0.90 -18.79
CA ALA A 235 29.00 0.17 -18.51
C ALA A 235 29.42 -0.21 -19.91
N LYS A 236 30.53 0.36 -20.36
CA LYS A 236 31.14 -0.06 -21.61
C LYS A 236 31.35 -1.56 -21.39
N CYS A 237 30.41 -2.36 -21.89
CA CYS A 237 30.56 -3.78 -22.02
C CYS A 237 31.64 -3.89 -23.08
N THR A 238 32.89 -3.76 -22.64
CA THR A 238 34.05 -4.21 -23.37
C THR A 238 33.86 -5.72 -23.41
N ILE A 239 33.09 -6.18 -24.39
CA ILE A 239 33.04 -7.58 -24.77
C ILE A 239 34.47 -7.85 -25.21
N PHE A 240 35.25 -8.46 -24.33
CA PHE A 240 36.53 -9.07 -24.69
C PHE A 240 36.16 -10.22 -25.62
N ILE A 241 36.16 -9.97 -26.92
CA ILE A 241 36.17 -11.03 -27.91
C ILE A 241 37.63 -11.50 -27.94
N PRO A 242 37.95 -12.71 -27.44
CA PRO A 242 39.28 -13.25 -27.62
C PRO A 242 39.51 -13.40 -29.13
N ILE A 243 40.49 -12.68 -29.66
CA ILE A 243 40.96 -12.87 -31.03
C ILE A 243 41.77 -14.19 -31.03
N PRO A 244 41.50 -15.13 -31.96
CA PRO A 244 42.22 -16.39 -32.07
C PRO A 244 43.68 -16.22 -32.48
#